data_AF-A0A5C4MXH2-F1
#
_entry.id   AF-A0A5C4MXH2-F1
#
_cell.length_a   1.000
_cell.length_b   1.000
_cell.length_c   1.000
_cell.angle_alpha   90.00
_cell.angle_beta   90.00
_cell.angle_gamma   90.00
#
_symmetry.space_group_name_H-M   'P 1'
#
loop_
_entity.id
_entity.type
_entity.pdbx_description
1 polymer ?
#
loop_
_entity_poly.entity_id
_entity_poly.type
_entity_poly.pdbx_seq_one_letter_code
_entity_poly.pdbx_strand_id
1 'polypeptide(L)'
;MTVTIEDRRRQFWDAYRQTDLAAGIEPTRDSNVWLPLTQDASVVLSLSISQDRSSVFLRGRRGAPVDTAQPFVERHRIELSQGLRILVGDEADTAQGRWFRKNHAAAFTLRSKWPEITRWFSIQRRLYTDVIGHIEQQD
;
A
#
# COMPACT_ATOMS: atom_id res chain seq x y z
N MET A 1 -27.93 -15.99 -4.42
CA MET A 1 -27.15 -14.86 -5.00
C MET A 1 -25.68 -15.27 -5.06
N THR A 2 -25.05 -15.20 -6.23
CA THR A 2 -23.62 -15.51 -6.41
C THR A 2 -22.79 -14.32 -5.95
N VAL A 3 -21.84 -14.54 -5.04
CA VAL A 3 -20.92 -13.48 -4.58
C VAL A 3 -19.87 -13.21 -5.67
N THR A 4 -19.80 -11.99 -6.18
CA THR A 4 -18.80 -11.59 -7.18
C THR A 4 -17.43 -11.34 -6.54
N ILE A 5 -16.38 -11.25 -7.36
CA ILE A 5 -15.03 -10.90 -6.86
C ILE A 5 -15.00 -9.44 -6.36
N GLU A 6 -15.74 -8.54 -7.01
CA GLU A 6 -15.93 -7.15 -6.58
C GLU A 6 -16.64 -7.06 -5.22
N ASP A 7 -17.66 -7.91 -5.00
CA ASP A 7 -18.31 -8.01 -3.68
C ASP A 7 -17.34 -8.53 -2.63
N ARG A 8 -16.49 -9.51 -2.98
CA ARG A 8 -15.46 -10.02 -2.07
C ARG A 8 -14.42 -8.95 -1.71
N ARG A 9 -13.99 -8.13 -2.66
CA ARG A 9 -13.09 -6.99 -2.42
C ARG A 9 -13.73 -5.99 -1.46
N ARG A 10 -14.97 -5.58 -1.73
CA ARG A 10 -15.73 -4.67 -0.87
C ARG A 10 -15.82 -5.21 0.56
N GLN A 11 -16.24 -6.46 0.72
CA GLN A 11 -16.35 -7.10 2.03
C GLN A 11 -15.00 -7.20 2.77
N PHE A 12 -13.90 -7.45 2.06
CA PHE A 12 -12.57 -7.45 2.65
C PHE A 12 -12.21 -6.06 3.19
N TRP A 13 -12.40 -5.01 2.39
CA TRP A 13 -12.10 -3.64 2.81
C TRP A 13 -13.03 -3.17 3.95
N ASP A 14 -14.30 -3.56 3.93
CA ASP A 14 -15.24 -3.32 5.03
C ASP A 14 -14.74 -3.97 6.34
N ALA A 15 -14.26 -5.22 6.26
CA ALA A 15 -13.70 -5.92 7.41
C ALA A 15 -12.38 -5.28 7.90
N TYR A 16 -11.53 -4.82 6.97
CA TYR A 16 -10.30 -4.12 7.33
C TYR A 16 -10.59 -2.84 8.10
N ARG A 17 -11.58 -2.04 7.66
CA ARG A 17 -12.00 -0.78 8.30
C ARG A 17 -12.47 -0.95 9.74
N GLN A 18 -13.04 -2.10 10.08
CA GLN A 18 -13.50 -2.39 11.45
C GLN A 18 -12.35 -2.58 12.44
N THR A 19 -11.09 -2.58 11.98
CA THR A 19 -9.92 -2.58 12.85
C THR A 19 -9.55 -1.15 13.24
N ASP A 20 -9.17 -0.92 14.50
CA ASP A 20 -8.72 0.40 15.00
C ASP A 20 -7.57 0.98 14.16
N LEU A 21 -6.81 0.11 13.49
CA LEU A 21 -5.64 0.44 12.68
C LEU A 21 -6.01 0.93 11.26
N ALA A 22 -7.28 0.86 10.86
CA ALA A 22 -7.78 1.21 9.53
C ALA A 22 -8.70 2.45 9.53
N ALA A 23 -8.73 3.22 10.63
CA ALA A 23 -9.47 4.48 10.69
C ALA A 23 -9.12 5.41 9.51
N GLY A 24 -10.15 6.02 8.92
CA GLY A 24 -10.04 6.96 7.80
C GLY A 24 -9.98 6.32 6.39
N ILE A 25 -10.19 5.01 6.26
CA ILE A 25 -10.22 4.32 4.96
C ILE A 25 -11.66 4.16 4.46
N GLU A 26 -11.93 4.68 3.26
CA GLU A 26 -13.20 4.46 2.58
C GLU A 26 -13.23 3.09 1.87
N PRO A 27 -14.34 2.32 2.01
CA PRO A 27 -14.50 1.06 1.29
C PRO A 27 -14.46 1.27 -0.22
N THR A 28 -13.78 0.36 -0.91
CA THR A 28 -13.65 0.41 -2.36
C THR A 28 -13.98 -0.94 -2.99
N ARG A 29 -14.48 -0.91 -4.23
CA ARG A 29 -14.57 -2.11 -5.07
C ARG A 29 -13.25 -2.43 -5.75
N ASP A 30 -12.27 -1.54 -5.62
CA ASP A 30 -10.95 -1.66 -6.21
C ASP A 30 -10.11 -2.68 -5.45
N SER A 31 -9.12 -3.22 -6.15
CA SER A 31 -8.06 -4.03 -5.55
C SER A 31 -7.11 -3.23 -4.67
N ASN A 32 -7.27 -1.90 -4.54
CA ASN A 32 -6.30 -1.04 -3.87
C ASN A 32 -6.97 0.03 -3.02
N VAL A 33 -6.47 0.21 -1.79
CA VAL A 33 -6.65 1.40 -0.96
C VAL A 33 -5.39 2.25 -1.01
N TRP A 34 -5.55 3.56 -1.16
CA TRP A 34 -4.45 4.50 -1.38
C TRP A 34 -4.42 5.49 -0.23
N LEU A 35 -3.29 5.60 0.45
CA LEU A 35 -3.13 6.42 1.65
C LEU A 35 -2.04 7.47 1.40
N PRO A 36 -2.35 8.76 1.39
CA PRO A 36 -1.32 9.80 1.35
C PRO A 36 -0.31 9.62 2.48
N LEU A 37 0.98 9.69 2.15
CA LEU A 37 2.06 9.63 3.13
C LEU A 37 2.84 10.93 3.27
N THR A 38 2.79 11.79 2.25
CA THR A 38 3.44 13.11 2.20
C THR A 38 2.41 14.22 2.35
N GLN A 39 2.82 15.39 2.84
CA GLN A 39 1.93 16.54 3.04
C GLN A 39 1.28 17.02 1.73
N ASP A 40 2.05 17.00 0.64
CA ASP A 40 1.59 17.37 -0.71
C ASP A 40 0.89 16.21 -1.45
N ALA A 41 0.80 15.05 -0.80
CA ALA A 41 0.29 13.80 -1.35
C ALA A 41 0.97 13.36 -2.67
N SER A 42 2.21 13.79 -2.93
CA SER A 42 3.02 13.34 -4.07
C SER A 42 3.31 11.83 -4.00
N VAL A 43 3.49 11.33 -2.77
CA VAL A 43 3.70 9.91 -2.47
C VAL A 43 2.53 9.36 -1.65
N VAL A 44 2.00 8.22 -2.12
CA VAL A 44 0.95 7.47 -1.43
C VAL A 44 1.37 6.01 -1.23
N LEU A 45 0.92 5.42 -0.12
CA LEU A 45 0.95 3.99 0.12
C LEU A 45 -0.23 3.32 -0.56
N SER A 46 0.04 2.34 -1.41
CA SER A 46 -0.98 1.44 -1.94
C SER A 46 -1.04 0.18 -1.10
N LEU A 47 -2.17 -0.09 -0.46
CA LEU A 47 -2.51 -1.40 0.10
C LEU A 47 -3.27 -2.17 -0.98
N SER A 48 -2.72 -3.29 -1.45
CA SER A 48 -3.22 -4.02 -2.62
C SER A 48 -3.62 -5.45 -2.27
N ILE A 49 -4.77 -5.88 -2.74
CA ILE A 49 -5.25 -7.26 -2.64
C ILE A 49 -5.39 -7.89 -4.03
N SER A 50 -4.88 -9.09 -4.21
CA SER A 50 -5.07 -9.91 -5.42
C SER A 50 -5.47 -11.34 -5.06
N GLN A 51 -5.85 -12.11 -6.08
CA GLN A 51 -6.37 -13.47 -5.87
C GLN A 51 -5.34 -14.46 -5.33
N ASP A 52 -4.05 -14.12 -5.43
CA ASP A 52 -2.91 -14.96 -5.06
C ASP A 52 -2.05 -14.37 -3.93
N ARG A 53 -2.12 -13.06 -3.68
CA ARG A 53 -1.29 -12.37 -2.69
C ARG A 53 -1.92 -11.06 -2.22
N SER A 54 -1.27 -10.46 -1.23
CA SER A 54 -1.48 -9.06 -0.84
C SER A 54 -0.16 -8.32 -0.97
N SER A 55 -0.19 -7.04 -1.31
CA SER A 55 1.01 -6.23 -1.52
C SER A 55 0.89 -4.85 -0.88
N VAL A 56 2.01 -4.27 -0.50
CA VAL A 56 2.14 -2.84 -0.22
C VAL A 56 3.24 -2.26 -1.09
N PHE A 57 3.09 -1.02 -1.54
CA PHE A 57 4.11 -0.30 -2.32
C PHE A 57 3.85 1.21 -2.31
N LEU A 58 4.90 1.98 -2.53
CA LEU A 58 4.82 3.41 -2.79
C LEU A 58 4.46 3.68 -4.25
N ARG A 59 3.69 4.73 -4.49
CA ARG A 59 3.31 5.20 -5.82
C ARG A 59 2.91 6.67 -5.80
N GLY A 60 2.70 7.25 -6.97
CA GLY A 60 2.08 8.57 -7.11
C GLY A 60 0.57 8.54 -6.83
N ARG A 61 -0.01 9.72 -6.55
CA ARG A 61 -1.45 9.90 -6.32
C ARG A 61 -2.32 9.47 -7.50
N ARG A 62 -3.60 9.19 -7.23
CA ARG A 62 -4.55 8.71 -8.25
C ARG A 62 -4.78 9.78 -9.31
N GLY A 63 -4.75 9.36 -10.58
CA GLY A 63 -4.95 10.25 -11.74
C GLY A 63 -3.75 11.11 -12.10
N ALA A 64 -2.62 11.00 -11.38
CA ALA A 64 -1.38 11.68 -11.73
C ALA A 64 -0.49 10.81 -12.63
N PRO A 65 0.50 11.41 -13.33
CA PRO A 65 1.52 10.68 -14.08
C PRO A 65 2.22 9.59 -13.23
N VAL A 66 2.62 8.49 -13.87
CA VAL A 66 3.19 7.30 -13.19
C VAL A 66 4.47 7.61 -12.41
N ASP A 67 5.23 8.60 -12.86
CA ASP A 67 6.49 9.10 -12.34
C ASP A 67 6.32 10.18 -11.26
N THR A 68 5.09 10.53 -10.86
CA THR A 68 4.85 11.60 -9.86
C THR A 68 5.60 11.37 -8.55
N ALA A 69 5.75 10.12 -8.10
CA ALA A 69 6.49 9.80 -6.87
C ALA A 69 8.01 9.69 -7.08
N GLN A 70 8.48 9.64 -8.33
CA GLN A 70 9.88 9.38 -8.66
C GLN A 70 10.85 10.44 -8.08
N PRO A 71 10.58 11.76 -8.15
CA PRO A 71 11.50 12.75 -7.59
C PRO A 71 11.77 12.57 -6.09
N PHE A 72 10.73 12.28 -5.31
CA PHE A 72 10.86 11.99 -3.88
C PHE A 72 11.60 10.67 -3.65
N VAL A 73 11.18 9.61 -4.36
CA VAL A 73 11.76 8.26 -4.21
C VAL A 73 13.25 8.24 -4.54
N GLU A 74 13.68 8.90 -5.62
CA GLU A 74 15.08 8.92 -6.02
C GLU A 74 15.92 9.80 -5.07
N ARG A 75 15.37 10.92 -4.60
CA ARG A 75 16.06 11.79 -3.62
C ARG A 75 16.37 11.05 -2.32
N HIS A 76 15.40 10.29 -1.79
CA HIS A 76 15.51 9.62 -0.48
C HIS A 76 15.70 8.11 -0.59
N ARG A 77 16.28 7.66 -1.71
CA ARG A 77 16.35 6.24 -2.04
C ARG A 77 17.05 5.40 -0.98
N ILE A 78 18.12 5.94 -0.38
CA ILE A 78 18.94 5.23 0.60
C ILE A 78 18.18 5.10 1.92
N GLU A 79 17.59 6.19 2.39
CA GLU A 79 16.80 6.30 3.61
C GLU A 79 15.57 5.40 3.54
N LEU A 80 14.85 5.42 2.41
CA LEU A 80 13.72 4.53 2.15
C LEU A 80 14.16 3.07 2.16
N SER A 81 15.27 2.74 1.50
CA SER A 81 15.77 1.36 1.46
C SER A 81 16.12 0.83 2.85
N GLN A 82 16.78 1.66 3.67
CA GLN A 82 17.18 1.32 5.03
C GLN A 82 15.98 1.24 5.97
N GLY A 83 15.11 2.25 5.95
CA GLY A 83 13.94 2.34 6.82
C GLY A 83 12.92 1.24 6.55
N LEU A 84 12.62 0.97 5.28
CA LEU A 84 11.67 -0.07 4.89
C LEU A 84 12.28 -1.47 4.90
N ARG A 85 13.62 -1.57 4.92
CA ARG A 85 14.39 -2.81 4.74
C ARG A 85 14.02 -3.53 3.43
N ILE A 86 13.90 -2.75 2.37
CA ILE A 86 13.50 -3.21 1.03
C ILE A 86 14.44 -2.53 0.05
N LEU A 87 15.09 -3.30 -0.83
CA LEU A 87 15.80 -2.71 -1.96
C LEU A 87 14.79 -2.15 -2.95
N VAL A 88 15.12 -1.05 -3.64
CA VAL A 88 14.30 -0.55 -4.75
C VAL A 88 13.95 -1.72 -5.69
N GLY A 89 12.67 -1.80 -6.03
CA GLY A 89 12.07 -2.97 -6.67
C GLY A 89 12.68 -3.29 -8.05
N ASP A 90 12.27 -4.45 -8.56
CA ASP A 90 12.51 -4.87 -9.95
C ASP A 90 12.19 -3.74 -10.94
N GLU A 91 12.99 -3.59 -11.99
CA GLU A 91 12.78 -2.62 -13.08
C GLU A 91 11.35 -2.68 -13.63
N ALA A 92 10.72 -3.86 -13.65
CA ALA A 92 9.35 -4.02 -14.06
C ALA A 92 8.32 -3.36 -13.11
N ASP A 93 8.57 -3.37 -11.79
CA ASP A 93 7.70 -2.73 -10.80
C ASP A 93 7.91 -1.20 -10.83
N THR A 94 9.14 -0.73 -10.96
CA THR A 94 9.43 0.72 -11.04
C THR A 94 8.89 1.35 -12.32
N ALA A 95 8.96 0.64 -13.46
CA ALA A 95 8.33 1.06 -14.72
C ALA A 95 6.79 1.20 -14.61
N GLN A 96 6.17 0.49 -13.66
CA GLN A 96 4.73 0.60 -13.36
C GLN A 96 4.43 1.61 -12.24
N GLY A 97 5.42 2.40 -11.81
CA GLY A 97 5.30 3.37 -10.73
C GLY A 97 5.08 2.73 -9.35
N ARG A 98 5.55 1.49 -9.16
CA ARG A 98 5.46 0.74 -7.91
C ARG A 98 6.83 0.65 -7.27
N TRP A 99 7.04 1.44 -6.23
CA TRP A 99 8.33 1.53 -5.56
C TRP A 99 8.29 0.81 -4.22
N PHE A 100 9.42 0.22 -3.82
CA PHE A 100 9.57 -0.48 -2.55
C PHE A 100 8.43 -1.46 -2.25
N ARG A 101 8.12 -2.32 -3.22
CA ARG A 101 7.01 -3.27 -3.09
C ARG A 101 7.37 -4.39 -2.11
N LYS A 102 6.42 -4.72 -1.23
CA LYS A 102 6.46 -5.91 -0.39
C LYS A 102 5.23 -6.77 -0.64
N ASN A 103 5.41 -8.07 -0.66
CA ASN A 103 4.35 -9.04 -0.87
C ASN A 103 4.12 -9.89 0.39
N HIS A 104 2.89 -10.37 0.52
CA HIS A 104 2.47 -11.31 1.53
C HIS A 104 1.64 -12.40 0.86
N ALA A 105 2.01 -13.66 1.07
CA ALA A 105 1.44 -14.84 0.41
C ALA A 105 0.07 -15.25 0.98
N ALA A 106 -0.79 -14.27 1.22
CA ALA A 106 -2.16 -14.45 1.66
C ALA A 106 -3.10 -13.73 0.70
N ALA A 107 -4.07 -14.47 0.17
CA ALA A 107 -5.05 -13.99 -0.80
C ALA A 107 -6.35 -13.54 -0.13
N PHE A 108 -6.91 -12.42 -0.56
CA PHE A 108 -8.19 -11.92 -0.03
C PHE A 108 -9.39 -12.80 -0.40
N THR A 109 -9.25 -13.67 -1.41
CA THR A 109 -10.28 -14.63 -1.79
C THR A 109 -10.56 -15.64 -0.67
N LEU A 110 -9.60 -15.87 0.21
CA LEU A 110 -9.71 -16.76 1.37
C LEU A 110 -10.11 -15.95 2.61
N ARG A 111 -11.38 -16.01 3.00
CA ARG A 111 -11.90 -15.25 4.17
C ARG A 111 -11.19 -15.60 5.48
N SER A 112 -10.74 -16.85 5.63
CA SER A 112 -9.95 -17.30 6.78
C SER A 112 -8.59 -16.59 6.89
N LYS A 113 -8.08 -16.01 5.80
CA LYS A 113 -6.82 -15.26 5.75
C LYS A 113 -6.97 -13.78 6.03
N TRP A 114 -8.19 -13.26 6.15
CA TRP A 114 -8.39 -11.81 6.37
C TRP A 114 -7.75 -11.28 7.66
N PRO A 115 -7.84 -11.96 8.81
CA PRO A 115 -7.16 -11.49 10.02
C PRO A 115 -5.65 -11.37 9.85
N GLU A 116 -5.05 -12.28 9.08
CA GLU A 116 -3.61 -12.28 8.76
C GLU A 116 -3.25 -11.07 7.88
N ILE A 117 -3.99 -10.87 6.77
CA ILE A 117 -3.76 -9.77 5.83
C ILE A 117 -3.97 -8.41 6.51
N THR A 118 -5.05 -8.26 7.28
CA THR A 118 -5.38 -7.00 7.97
C THR A 118 -4.31 -6.61 8.98
N ARG A 119 -3.86 -7.56 9.81
CA ARG A 119 -2.72 -7.34 10.73
C ARG A 119 -1.46 -6.95 9.97
N TRP A 120 -1.17 -7.65 8.88
CA TRP A 120 0.02 -7.38 8.07
C TRP A 120 -0.02 -5.97 7.46
N PHE A 121 -1.15 -5.57 6.85
CA PHE A 121 -1.33 -4.22 6.31
C PHE A 121 -1.16 -3.15 7.37
N SER A 122 -1.67 -3.33 8.58
CA SER A 122 -1.50 -2.34 9.64
C SER A 122 -0.05 -2.18 10.08
N ILE A 123 0.72 -3.28 10.15
CA ILE A 123 2.16 -3.22 10.43
C ILE A 123 2.87 -2.47 9.30
N GLN A 124 2.55 -2.77 8.04
CA GLN A 124 3.19 -2.08 6.92
C GLN A 124 2.78 -0.61 6.85
N ARG A 125 1.50 -0.27 7.05
CA ARG A 125 1.01 1.11 7.09
C ARG A 125 1.80 1.94 8.09
N ARG A 126 1.93 1.44 9.32
CA ARG A 126 2.72 2.11 10.36
C ARG A 126 4.18 2.29 9.94
N LEU A 127 4.83 1.21 9.48
CA LEU A 127 6.23 1.27 9.06
C LEU A 127 6.47 2.32 7.95
N TYR A 128 5.65 2.32 6.91
CA TYR A 128 5.80 3.26 5.79
C TYR A 128 5.47 4.70 6.22
N THR A 129 4.47 4.89 7.08
CA THR A 129 4.13 6.21 7.63
C THR A 129 5.26 6.75 8.50
N ASP A 130 5.80 5.94 9.40
CA ASP A 130 6.88 6.35 10.31
C ASP A 130 8.16 6.69 9.52
N VAL A 131 8.51 5.88 8.51
CA VAL A 131 9.70 6.12 7.67
C VAL A 131 9.54 7.38 6.82
N ILE A 132 8.42 7.55 6.12
CA ILE A 132 8.22 8.75 5.28
C ILE A 132 8.10 10.00 6.14
N GLY A 133 7.37 9.94 7.26
CA GLY A 133 7.24 11.06 8.18
C GLY A 133 8.58 11.49 8.79
N HIS A 134 9.50 10.54 9.04
CA HIS A 134 10.86 10.88 9.47
C HIS A 134 11.65 11.61 8.39
N ILE A 135 11.53 11.16 7.13
CA ILE A 135 12.20 11.79 5.98
C ILE A 135 11.68 13.22 5.77
N GLU A 136 10.35 13.43 5.80
CA GLU A 136 9.74 14.77 5.64
C GLU A 136 10.12 15.75 6.76
N GLN A 137 10.55 15.27 7.93
CA GLN A 137 11.01 16.13 9.04
C GLN A 137 12.48 16.58 8.90
N GLN A 138 13.22 15.96 7.99
CA GLN A 138 14.63 16.25 7.73
C GLN A 138 14.84 17.20 6.55
N ASP A 139 13.80 17.38 5.72
CA ASP A 139 13.73 18.32 4.59
C ASP A 139 13.25 19.71 5.03
#